data_AF-A0ABD6C4C1-F1
#
_entry.id   AF-A0ABD6C4C1-F1
#
_cell.length_a   1.000
_cell.length_b   1.000
_cell.length_c   1.000
_cell.angle_alpha   90.00
_cell.angle_beta   90.00
_cell.angle_gamma   90.00
#
_symmetry.space_group_name_H-M   'P 1'
#
loop_
_entity.id
_entity.type
_entity.pdbx_description
1 polymer ?
#
loop_
_entity_poly.entity_id
_entity_poly.type
_entity_poly.pdbx_seq_one_letter_code
_entity_poly.pdbx_strand_id
1 'polypeptide(L)'
;MSEDQTDPIDGLKENALSSYGDNRLDAIKTLATFGEEAIPALVEITNQSSNEEPQQLARAKIREINQSNQAHLKTANHVDGKDEENSDDQIANDHDSEEESEASEGNL
;
A
#
# COMPACT_ATOMS: atom_id res chain seq x y z
N MET A 1 33.49 18.50 -18.63
CA MET A 1 33.04 18.41 -17.23
C MET A 1 32.03 17.28 -17.22
N SER A 2 32.32 16.20 -16.50
CA SER A 2 31.41 15.06 -16.41
C SER A 2 30.20 15.53 -15.61
N GLU A 3 29.06 15.69 -16.27
CA GLU A 3 27.79 15.79 -15.58
C GLU A 3 27.68 14.52 -14.74
N ASP A 4 27.74 14.67 -13.43
CA ASP A 4 27.52 13.58 -12.49
C ASP A 4 26.05 13.19 -12.65
N GLN A 5 25.76 12.35 -13.64
CA GLN A 5 24.46 11.77 -13.89
C GLN A 5 24.24 10.69 -12.82
N THR A 6 24.23 11.11 -11.56
CA THR A 6 23.76 10.29 -10.46
C THR A 6 22.30 9.95 -10.73
N ASP A 7 22.01 8.64 -10.69
CA ASP A 7 20.64 8.13 -10.76
C ASP A 7 19.78 8.89 -9.73
N PRO A 8 18.65 9.52 -10.15
CA PRO A 8 17.74 10.19 -9.23
C PRO A 8 17.30 9.31 -8.05
N ILE A 9 17.16 8.00 -8.25
CA ILE A 9 16.82 7.04 -7.20
C ILE A 9 17.94 6.95 -6.16
N ASP A 10 19.20 6.88 -6.60
CA ASP A 10 20.34 6.82 -5.69
C ASP A 10 20.48 8.12 -4.88
N GLY A 11 20.32 9.29 -5.52
CA GLY A 11 20.37 10.57 -4.82
C GLY A 11 19.26 10.71 -3.76
N LEU A 12 18.05 10.25 -4.06
CA LEU A 12 16.95 10.26 -3.09
C LEU A 12 17.14 9.23 -1.97
N LYS A 13 17.71 8.06 -2.26
CA LYS A 13 18.06 7.05 -1.28
C LYS A 13 19.07 7.59 -0.28
N GLU A 14 20.14 8.20 -0.76
CA GLU A 14 21.14 8.84 0.09
C GLU A 14 20.49 9.90 0.97
N ASN A 15 19.65 10.77 0.41
CA ASN A 15 18.91 11.78 1.15
C ASN A 15 18.02 11.15 2.25
N ALA A 16 17.32 10.06 1.95
CA ALA A 16 16.50 9.34 2.92
C ALA A 16 17.30 8.64 4.03
N LEU A 17 18.59 8.37 3.82
CA LEU A 17 19.46 7.76 4.83
C LEU A 17 20.21 8.81 5.66
N SER A 18 20.67 9.90 5.02
CA SER A 18 21.55 10.90 5.64
C SER A 18 20.83 12.13 6.19
N SER A 19 19.69 12.53 5.62
CA SER A 19 18.96 13.73 6.07
C SER A 19 18.15 13.49 7.33
N TYR A 20 17.54 14.53 7.90
CA TYR A 20 16.74 14.47 9.12
C TYR A 20 15.36 15.11 8.92
N GLY A 21 14.41 14.75 9.78
CA GLY A 21 13.05 15.31 9.77
C GLY A 21 12.33 15.11 8.44
N ASP A 22 11.58 16.13 8.03
CA ASP A 22 10.66 16.05 6.87
C ASP A 22 11.38 15.75 5.56
N ASN A 23 12.59 16.29 5.35
CA ASN A 23 13.38 16.03 4.13
C ASN A 23 13.61 14.53 3.91
N ARG A 24 13.81 13.79 5.00
CA ARG A 24 13.99 12.34 4.96
C ARG A 24 12.71 11.65 4.50
N LEU A 25 11.56 12.04 5.04
CA LEU A 25 10.27 11.44 4.73
C LEU A 25 9.82 11.80 3.32
N ASP A 26 10.07 13.03 2.88
CA ASP A 26 9.74 13.49 1.54
C ASP A 26 10.58 12.78 0.48
N ALA A 27 11.88 12.52 0.73
CA ALA A 27 12.69 11.69 -0.14
C ALA A 27 12.10 10.28 -0.34
N ILE A 28 11.58 9.66 0.73
CA ILE A 28 10.90 8.35 0.66
C ILE A 28 9.60 8.42 -0.15
N LYS A 29 8.81 9.49 0.03
CA LYS A 29 7.57 9.70 -0.75
C LYS A 29 7.89 9.90 -2.23
N THR A 30 8.94 10.67 -2.55
CA THR A 30 9.39 10.89 -3.93
C THR A 30 9.95 9.61 -4.54
N LEU A 31 10.71 8.80 -3.80
CA LEU A 31 11.15 7.48 -4.28
C LEU A 31 9.96 6.63 -4.71
N ALA A 32 8.88 6.63 -3.93
CA ALA A 32 7.70 5.83 -4.26
C ALA A 32 7.03 6.21 -5.59
N THR A 33 7.25 7.41 -6.13
CA THR A 33 6.69 7.82 -7.44
C THR A 33 7.37 7.14 -8.62
N PHE A 34 8.58 6.58 -8.43
CA PHE A 34 9.27 5.77 -9.43
C PHE A 34 8.75 4.33 -9.50
N GLY A 35 7.82 3.94 -8.62
CA GLY A 35 7.20 2.62 -8.65
C GLY A 35 8.19 1.49 -8.35
N GLU A 36 8.15 0.42 -9.13
CA GLU A 36 8.96 -0.79 -8.90
C GLU A 36 10.46 -0.52 -8.90
N GLU A 37 10.92 0.42 -9.71
CA GLU A 37 12.34 0.77 -9.85
C GLU A 37 12.94 1.27 -8.52
N ALA A 38 12.13 1.90 -7.67
CA ALA A 38 12.58 2.39 -6.36
C ALA A 38 12.47 1.36 -5.23
N ILE A 39 11.90 0.16 -5.46
CA ILE A 39 11.76 -0.85 -4.41
C ILE A 39 13.10 -1.23 -3.77
N PRO A 40 14.21 -1.46 -4.53
CA PRO A 40 15.50 -1.76 -3.92
C PRO A 40 15.99 -0.66 -2.96
N ALA A 41 15.87 0.60 -3.37
CA ALA A 41 16.23 1.75 -2.54
C ALA A 41 15.34 1.86 -1.29
N LEU A 42 14.03 1.67 -1.44
CA LEU A 42 13.10 1.64 -0.32
C LEU A 42 13.45 0.51 0.67
N VAL A 43 13.80 -0.68 0.18
CA VAL A 43 14.23 -1.80 1.03
C VAL A 43 15.51 -1.45 1.80
N GLU A 44 16.50 -0.84 1.15
CA GLU A 44 17.71 -0.38 1.85
C GLU A 44 17.35 0.61 2.98
N ILE A 45 16.45 1.56 2.74
CA ILE A 45 15.98 2.50 3.77
C ILE A 45 15.30 1.75 4.93
N THR A 46 14.49 0.73 4.66
CA THR A 46 13.87 -0.08 5.73
C THR A 46 14.87 -0.81 6.63
N ASN A 47 16.05 -1.13 6.10
CA ASN A 47 17.08 -1.91 6.79
C ASN A 47 18.15 -1.03 7.44
N GLN A 48 18.48 0.10 6.82
CA GLN A 48 19.63 0.92 7.19
C GLN A 48 19.25 2.23 7.90
N SER A 49 17.99 2.70 7.79
CA SER A 49 17.57 3.89 8.52
C SER A 49 17.71 3.67 10.03
N SER A 50 18.30 4.65 10.72
CA SER A 50 18.41 4.65 12.18
C SER A 50 17.12 5.02 12.91
N ASN A 51 16.11 5.52 12.21
CA ASN A 51 14.83 5.93 12.76
C ASN A 51 13.70 5.03 12.29
N GLU A 52 12.79 4.71 13.20
CA GLU A 52 11.65 3.82 12.96
C GLU A 52 10.64 4.41 11.96
N GLU A 53 10.30 5.69 12.08
CA GLU A 53 9.31 6.34 11.21
C GLU A 53 9.66 6.24 9.71
N PRO A 54 10.89 6.59 9.27
CA PRO A 54 11.32 6.36 7.89
C PRO A 54 11.27 4.88 7.46
N GLN A 55 11.62 3.94 8.36
CA GLN A 55 11.52 2.51 8.04
C GLN A 55 10.07 2.09 7.82
N GLN A 56 9.15 2.52 8.69
CA GLN A 56 7.73 2.22 8.58
C GLN A 56 7.13 2.83 7.30
N LEU A 57 7.48 4.07 6.98
CA LEU A 57 7.04 4.74 5.75
C LEU A 57 7.54 4.01 4.50
N ALA A 58 8.83 3.64 4.45
CA ALA A 58 9.38 2.88 3.33
C ALA A 58 8.70 1.51 3.17
N ARG A 59 8.43 0.78 4.26
CA ARG A 59 7.64 -0.47 4.23
C ARG A 59 6.23 -0.25 3.69
N ALA A 60 5.57 0.83 4.09
CA ALA A 60 4.23 1.16 3.59
C ALA A 60 4.25 1.44 2.09
N LYS A 61 5.22 2.21 1.59
CA LYS A 61 5.38 2.52 0.16
C LYS A 61 5.67 1.29 -0.70
N ILE A 62 6.50 0.37 -0.22
CA ILE A 62 6.73 -0.92 -0.91
C ILE A 62 5.42 -1.70 -1.08
N ARG A 63 4.57 -1.75 -0.04
CA ARG A 63 3.26 -2.43 -0.12
C ARG A 63 2.33 -1.76 -1.12
N GLU A 64 2.27 -0.43 -1.10
CA GLU A 64 1.44 0.38 -2.01
C GLU A 64 1.80 0.15 -3.48
N ILE A 65 3.11 0.13 -3.79
CA ILE A 65 3.62 -0.15 -5.13
C ILE A 65 3.21 -1.58 -5.56
N ASN A 66 3.50 -2.58 -4.72
CA ASN A 66 3.17 -3.97 -5.03
C ASN A 66 1.66 -4.21 -5.21
N GLN A 67 0.82 -3.52 -4.44
CA GLN A 67 -0.64 -3.60 -4.57
C GLN A 67 -1.15 -2.95 -5.85
N SER A 68 -0.60 -1.79 -6.21
CA SER A 68 -0.92 -1.11 -7.48
C SER A 68 -0.65 -2.03 -8.67
N ASN A 69 0.47 -2.74 -8.66
CA ASN A 69 0.83 -3.65 -9.75
C ASN A 69 -0.10 -4.88 -9.82
N GLN A 70 -0.51 -5.42 -8.67
CA GLN A 70 -1.51 -6.50 -8.65
C GLN A 70 -2.88 -6.06 -9.16
N ALA A 71 -3.30 -4.82 -8.88
CA ALA A 71 -4.56 -4.27 -9.39
C ALA A 71 -4.55 -4.16 -10.92
N HIS A 72 -3.42 -3.70 -11.50
CA HIS A 72 -3.23 -3.63 -12.95
C HIS A 72 -3.18 -5.02 -13.61
N LEU A 73 -2.54 -6.01 -12.98
CA LEU A 73 -2.49 -7.39 -13.49
C LEU A 73 -3.87 -8.06 -13.48
N LYS A 74 -4.69 -7.78 -12.45
CA LYS A 74 -6.04 -8.36 -12.32
C LYS A 74 -7.04 -7.79 -13.32
N THR A 75 -6.85 -6.55 -13.77
CA THR A 75 -7.67 -5.93 -14.83
C THR A 75 -7.21 -6.34 -16.24
N ALA A 76 -5.92 -6.56 -16.46
CA ALA A 76 -5.40 -7.00 -17.76
C ALA A 76 -5.83 -8.44 -18.13
N ASN A 77 -6.09 -9.30 -17.14
CA ASN A 77 -6.52 -10.70 -17.36
C ASN A 77 -8.04 -10.88 -17.49
N HIS A 78 -8.83 -9.81 -17.47
CA HIS A 78 -10.29 -9.87 -17.58
C HIS A 78 -10.82 -9.18 -18.85
N VAL A 79 -10.15 -9.43 -19.98
CA VAL A 79 -10.63 -9.06 -21.33
C VAL A 79 -10.45 -10.27 -22.28
N ASP A 80 -10.91 -11.44 -21.87
CA ASP A 80 -11.39 -12.45 -22.82
C ASP A 80 -12.37 -13.39 -22.12
N GLY A 81 -13.60 -13.40 -22.59
CA GLY A 81 -14.73 -14.03 -21.93
C GLY A 81 -16.03 -13.34 -22.29
N LYS A 82 -16.34 -13.31 -23.59
CA LYS A 82 -17.65 -12.92 -24.10
C LYS A 82 -18.70 -14.01 -23.80
N ASP A 83 -19.95 -13.53 -23.80
CA ASP A 83 -21.21 -14.25 -23.99
C ASP A 83 -21.72 -15.01 -22.75
N GLU A 84 -22.99 -14.99 -22.36
CA GLU A 84 -24.24 -14.36 -22.81
C GLU A 84 -25.25 -14.61 -21.66
N GLU A 85 -26.23 -13.72 -21.53
CA GLU A 85 -27.59 -13.91 -20.97
C GLU A 85 -27.84 -14.89 -19.79
N ASN A 86 -28.47 -14.40 -18.71
CA ASN A 86 -29.94 -14.50 -18.56
C ASN A 86 -30.41 -13.91 -17.22
N SER A 87 -31.33 -12.96 -17.34
CA SER A 87 -32.42 -12.59 -16.43
C SER A 87 -32.95 -13.72 -15.54
N ASP A 88 -33.30 -13.44 -14.28
CA ASP A 88 -34.67 -13.16 -13.84
C ASP A 88 -34.76 -13.00 -12.31
N ASP A 89 -35.81 -12.32 -11.88
CA ASP A 89 -36.21 -11.94 -10.52
C ASP A 89 -36.14 -13.05 -9.44
N GLN A 90 -36.02 -12.67 -8.16
CA GLN A 90 -37.10 -12.90 -7.16
C GLN A 90 -36.85 -12.17 -5.83
N ILE A 91 -37.96 -11.61 -5.38
CA ILE A 91 -38.24 -10.74 -4.22
C ILE A 91 -38.41 -11.57 -2.93
N ALA A 92 -38.13 -10.89 -1.81
CA ALA A 92 -38.61 -11.09 -0.42
C ALA A 92 -38.16 -12.33 0.38
N ASN A 93 -37.61 -12.06 1.56
CA ASN A 93 -38.45 -12.15 2.76
C ASN A 93 -37.82 -11.43 3.95
N ASP A 94 -38.65 -10.60 4.58
CA ASP A 94 -38.54 -10.17 5.97
C ASP A 94 -38.21 -11.37 6.88
N HIS A 95 -37.35 -11.14 7.87
CA HIS A 95 -37.68 -11.58 9.23
C HIS A 95 -36.89 -10.77 10.24
N ASP A 96 -37.62 -9.79 10.78
CA ASP A 96 -37.53 -9.29 12.13
C ASP A 96 -37.35 -10.42 13.16
N SER A 97 -36.45 -10.22 14.11
CA SER A 97 -36.36 -10.94 15.38
C SER A 97 -35.52 -10.11 16.32
N GLU A 98 -36.19 -9.16 16.97
CA GLU A 98 -35.85 -8.72 18.31
C GLU A 98 -35.71 -9.96 19.22
N GLU A 99 -34.59 -10.08 19.93
CA GLU A 99 -34.61 -10.66 21.27
C GLU A 99 -33.69 -9.83 22.16
N GLU A 100 -34.33 -8.96 22.93
CA GLU A 100 -33.84 -8.54 24.22
C GLU A 100 -33.74 -9.75 25.15
N SER A 101 -32.67 -9.87 25.92
CA SER A 101 -32.65 -10.67 27.14
C SER A 101 -31.53 -10.20 28.07
N GLU A 102 -31.94 -9.25 28.92
CA GLU A 102 -31.84 -9.24 30.38
C GLU A 102 -30.50 -9.49 31.11
N ALA A 103 -30.31 -8.61 32.09
CA ALA A 103 -29.29 -8.61 33.11
C ALA A 103 -29.23 -9.89 33.94
N SER A 104 -28.03 -10.23 34.42
CA SER A 104 -27.87 -11.06 35.61
C SER A 104 -26.79 -10.46 36.51
N GLU A 105 -27.25 -9.92 37.65
CA GLU A 105 -26.48 -9.66 38.85
C GLU A 105 -25.89 -10.98 39.40
N GLY A 106 -24.71 -10.92 40.03
CA GLY A 106 -24.24 -12.08 40.80
C GLY A 106 -22.85 -11.94 41.39
N ASN A 107 -22.80 -11.41 42.62
CA ASN A 107 -21.63 -11.43 43.52
C ASN A 107 -21.05 -12.83 43.71
N LEU A 108 -19.73 -12.90 43.95
CA LEU A 108 -19.09 -13.73 45.00
C LEU A 108 -17.71 -13.17 45.35
#